data_AF-A0A2Z6S853-F1
#
_entry.id   AF-A0A2Z6S853-F1
#
_cell.length_a   1.000
_cell.length_b   1.000
_cell.length_c   1.000
_cell.angle_alpha   90.00
_cell.angle_beta   90.00
_cell.angle_gamma   90.00
#
_symmetry.space_group_name_H-M   'P 1'
#
loop_
_entity.id
_entity.type
_entity.pdbx_description
1 polymer ?
#
loop_
_entity_poly.entity_id
_entity_poly.type
_entity_poly.pdbx_seq_one_letter_code
_entity_poly.pdbx_strand_id
1 'polypeptide(L)'
;MSRILQLFCHIEVNSNEANHDDLQDMKEHLLYYLAHQTRKVYLNSQFNANLLALDDKTALILVDYKMKILPKTARETKSDWFGKKGWTLHSVLVYTKTPNSTKLQVQAFDHWSPDTRQDSWFTASSLNAVLETLDSRPESVIIMSDNAGEAKTAIDSHHAQITHAINHYVRLGFDIQTGKDIENAIKNIRGTSVAQLVPNRDRGSGSNTLPGNSNWFEWQWPTSGDYAGCILARSIPNFGPWTTFTPTQLEKLQKREIAKPNPDISTPTISHSNWEVPLPNSERIDIKEVYPLKSGWALKENQKFGKKGAGKRMTSQVRALLEGYFMAGNADKSNRYTAQDMKNELDKCAQEGEIDKDNVPKVTTIQNWISKTTREHREEAANRVLNNNQ
;
A
#
# COMPACT_ATOMS: atom_id res chain seq x y z
N MET A 1 18.77 21.98 -2.22
CA MET A 1 19.31 20.68 -1.77
C MET A 1 20.80 20.74 -1.46
N SER A 2 21.66 21.13 -2.41
CA SER A 2 23.13 21.27 -2.21
C SER A 2 23.50 22.08 -0.95
N ARG A 3 22.84 23.22 -0.72
CA ARG A 3 23.07 24.06 0.48
C ARG A 3 22.74 23.38 1.82
N ILE A 4 21.73 22.51 1.87
CA ILE A 4 21.36 21.79 3.10
C ILE A 4 22.38 20.70 3.40
N LEU A 5 22.82 19.95 2.38
CA LEU A 5 23.87 18.94 2.57
C LEU A 5 25.21 19.58 2.94
N GLN A 6 25.53 20.75 2.38
CA GLN A 6 26.68 21.57 2.79
C GLN A 6 26.59 22.05 4.24
N LEU A 7 25.39 22.40 4.71
CA LEU A 7 25.14 22.75 6.12
C LEU A 7 25.42 21.56 7.04
N PHE A 8 24.98 20.35 6.70
CA PHE A 8 25.31 19.14 7.47
C PHE A 8 26.82 18.93 7.56
N CYS A 9 27.56 19.05 6.45
CA CYS A 9 29.02 18.97 6.47
C CYS A 9 29.66 20.06 7.36
N HIS A 10 29.13 21.29 7.32
CA HIS A 10 29.62 22.37 8.18
C HIS A 10 29.35 22.09 9.66
N ILE A 11 28.18 21.55 10.00
CA ILE A 11 27.85 21.20 11.38
C ILE A 11 28.71 20.03 11.86
N GLU A 12 28.91 18.99 11.04
CA GLU A 12 29.82 17.85 11.31
C GLU A 12 31.23 18.32 11.70
N VAL A 13 31.81 19.25 10.94
CA VAL A 13 33.16 19.80 11.19
C VAL A 13 33.24 20.64 12.47
N ASN A 14 32.14 21.27 12.89
CA ASN A 14 32.12 22.18 14.04
C ASN A 14 31.45 21.59 15.29
N SER A 15 31.09 20.30 15.27
CA SER A 15 30.40 19.61 16.38
C SER A 15 31.34 18.67 17.13
N ASN A 16 31.09 18.48 18.43
CA ASN A 16 31.75 17.45 19.23
C ASN A 16 31.41 16.04 18.69
N GLU A 17 32.38 15.11 18.76
CA GLU A 17 32.25 13.72 18.28
C GLU A 17 31.02 13.00 18.85
N ALA A 18 30.61 13.32 20.09
CA ALA A 18 29.43 12.76 20.73
C ALA A 18 28.11 13.00 19.96
N ASN A 19 28.04 14.03 19.10
CA ASN A 19 26.85 14.38 18.33
C ASN A 19 26.93 13.91 16.87
N HIS A 20 28.05 13.30 16.44
CA HIS A 20 28.25 12.91 15.05
C HIS A 20 27.27 11.82 14.61
N ASP A 21 26.98 10.86 15.48
CA ASP A 21 26.02 9.79 15.19
C ASP A 21 24.60 10.32 14.99
N ASP A 22 24.15 11.23 15.85
CA ASP A 22 22.83 11.88 15.74
C ASP A 22 22.74 12.75 14.47
N LEU A 23 23.83 13.46 14.12
CA LEU A 23 23.86 14.26 12.90
C LEU A 23 23.79 13.40 11.65
N GLN A 24 24.52 12.28 11.65
CA GLN A 24 24.51 11.32 10.56
C GLN A 24 23.13 10.65 10.43
N ASP A 25 22.48 10.29 11.54
CA ASP A 25 21.10 9.76 11.53
C ASP A 25 20.11 10.77 10.94
N MET A 26 20.17 12.04 11.36
CA MET A 26 19.34 13.12 10.81
C MET A 26 19.56 13.33 9.30
N LYS A 27 20.81 13.33 8.87
CA LYS A 27 21.20 13.42 7.45
C LYS A 27 20.62 12.27 6.64
N GLU A 28 20.69 11.05 7.16
CA GLU A 28 20.13 9.88 6.48
C GLU A 28 18.60 9.88 6.47
N HIS A 29 17.93 10.36 7.51
CA HIS A 29 16.47 10.59 7.51
C HIS A 29 16.06 11.63 6.46
N LEU A 30 16.81 12.72 6.35
CA LEU A 30 16.58 13.73 5.31
C LEU A 30 16.75 13.12 3.91
N LEU A 31 17.84 12.38 3.67
CA LEU A 31 18.07 11.69 2.40
C LEU A 31 16.95 10.68 2.10
N TYR A 32 16.46 9.96 3.10
CA TYR A 32 15.33 9.05 2.95
C TYR A 32 14.04 9.78 2.53
N TYR A 33 13.72 10.89 3.19
CA TYR A 33 12.58 11.73 2.83
C TYR A 33 12.70 12.27 1.39
N LEU A 34 13.88 12.78 1.03
CA LEU A 34 14.14 13.28 -0.31
C LEU A 34 14.00 12.16 -1.35
N ALA A 35 14.55 10.98 -1.09
CA ALA A 35 14.42 9.83 -1.99
C ALA A 35 12.95 9.41 -2.18
N HIS A 36 12.13 9.53 -1.13
CA HIS A 36 10.69 9.33 -1.23
C HIS A 36 10.02 10.39 -2.12
N GLN A 37 10.32 11.68 -1.93
CA GLN A 37 9.77 12.75 -2.78
C GLN A 37 10.19 12.62 -4.24
N THR A 38 11.46 12.31 -4.51
CA THR A 38 11.98 12.10 -5.86
C THR A 38 11.28 10.94 -6.57
N ARG A 39 11.11 9.79 -5.89
CA ARG A 39 10.36 8.66 -6.47
C ARG A 39 8.91 9.04 -6.75
N LYS A 40 8.26 9.78 -5.86
CA LYS A 40 6.88 10.26 -6.06
C LYS A 40 6.77 11.15 -7.30
N VAL A 41 7.66 12.14 -7.45
CA VAL A 41 7.70 13.02 -8.63
C VAL A 41 7.98 12.22 -9.89
N TYR A 42 8.92 11.28 -9.84
CA TYR A 42 9.26 10.48 -11.00
C TYR A 42 8.11 9.59 -11.47
N LEU A 43 7.48 8.87 -10.54
CA LEU A 43 6.35 8.01 -10.85
C LEU A 43 5.17 8.81 -11.43
N ASN A 44 4.99 10.08 -11.03
CA ASN A 44 4.02 10.99 -11.67
C ASN A 44 4.37 11.24 -13.13
N SER A 45 5.61 11.60 -13.41
CA SER A 45 6.07 11.82 -14.79
C SER A 45 5.88 10.57 -15.65
N GLN A 46 6.04 9.38 -15.07
CA GLN A 46 5.79 8.11 -15.77
C GLN A 46 4.31 7.87 -16.05
N PHE A 47 3.41 8.19 -15.12
CA PHE A 47 1.97 8.13 -15.36
C PHE A 47 1.58 9.00 -16.58
N ASN A 48 2.01 10.27 -16.59
CA ASN A 48 1.73 11.16 -17.71
C ASN A 48 2.39 10.72 -19.01
N ALA A 49 3.61 10.20 -18.96
CA ALA A 49 4.29 9.65 -20.13
C ALA A 49 3.52 8.46 -20.71
N ASN A 50 3.00 7.55 -19.88
CA ASN A 50 2.19 6.42 -20.32
C ASN A 50 0.85 6.89 -20.93
N LEU A 51 0.20 7.90 -20.35
CA LEU A 51 -1.02 8.48 -20.92
C LEU A 51 -0.78 9.14 -22.29
N LEU A 52 0.36 9.83 -22.47
CA LEU A 52 0.75 10.44 -23.75
C LEU A 52 1.08 9.39 -24.82
N ALA A 53 1.75 8.31 -24.42
CA ALA A 53 2.14 7.22 -25.30
C ALA A 53 1.01 6.22 -25.57
N LEU A 54 -0.15 6.37 -24.92
CA LEU A 54 -1.28 5.47 -25.09
C LEU A 54 -1.78 5.49 -26.54
N ASP A 55 -2.02 4.30 -27.08
CA ASP A 55 -2.63 4.07 -28.39
C ASP A 55 -4.05 3.51 -28.25
N ASP A 56 -4.67 3.14 -29.37
CA ASP A 56 -6.02 2.58 -29.43
C ASP A 56 -6.10 1.08 -29.10
N LYS A 57 -4.96 0.42 -28.90
CA LYS A 57 -4.84 -1.01 -28.60
C LYS A 57 -4.49 -1.28 -27.15
N THR A 58 -4.03 -0.26 -26.43
CA THR A 58 -3.52 -0.35 -25.07
C THR A 58 -4.45 0.36 -24.09
N ALA A 59 -4.74 -0.30 -22.97
CA ALA A 59 -5.44 0.32 -21.85
C ALA A 59 -4.49 0.58 -20.68
N LEU A 60 -4.60 1.75 -20.06
CA LEU A 60 -3.93 2.02 -18.80
C LEU A 60 -4.94 1.84 -17.66
N ILE A 61 -4.62 0.95 -16.73
CA ILE A 61 -5.46 0.57 -15.60
C ILE A 61 -4.82 1.11 -14.33
N LEU A 62 -5.50 2.04 -13.67
CA LEU A 62 -5.11 2.57 -12.37
C LEU A 62 -5.97 1.92 -11.28
N VAL A 63 -5.31 1.28 -10.33
CA VAL A 63 -5.96 0.52 -9.25
C VAL A 63 -5.64 1.18 -7.91
N ASP A 64 -6.67 1.48 -7.13
CA ASP A 64 -6.49 1.83 -5.72
C ASP A 64 -7.47 1.06 -4.83
N TYR A 65 -6.94 0.65 -3.69
CA TYR A 65 -7.71 0.01 -2.65
C TYR A 65 -8.13 1.09 -1.65
N LYS A 66 -9.37 1.58 -1.77
CA LYS A 66 -9.85 2.57 -0.80
C LYS A 66 -11.35 2.65 -0.74
N MET A 67 -11.79 2.93 0.48
CA MET A 67 -13.15 3.14 0.97
C MET A 67 -13.79 1.89 1.58
N LYS A 68 -13.91 1.93 2.91
CA LYS A 68 -14.99 1.22 3.58
C LYS A 68 -16.19 2.14 3.64
N ILE A 69 -17.32 1.68 3.12
CA ILE A 69 -18.60 2.36 3.26
C ILE A 69 -19.26 1.79 4.52
N LEU A 70 -19.53 2.68 5.48
CA LEU A 70 -20.21 2.32 6.72
C LEU A 70 -21.70 2.69 6.64
N PRO A 71 -22.61 1.83 7.12
CA PRO A 71 -23.99 2.21 7.38
C PRO A 71 -24.07 3.42 8.32
N LYS A 72 -25.15 4.21 8.24
CA LYS A 72 -25.38 5.38 9.11
C LYS A 72 -25.35 5.03 10.61
N THR A 73 -25.68 3.79 10.95
CA THR A 73 -25.72 3.25 12.32
C THR A 73 -24.36 2.79 12.84
N ALA A 74 -23.33 2.72 12.00
CA ALA A 74 -21.98 2.29 12.37
C ALA A 74 -21.02 3.49 12.37
N ARG A 75 -20.77 4.07 13.55
CA ARG A 75 -19.66 5.03 13.73
C ARG A 75 -18.42 4.28 14.20
N GLU A 76 -17.37 4.27 13.38
CA GLU A 76 -16.05 3.79 13.76
C GLU A 76 -15.06 4.96 13.82
N THR A 77 -14.14 4.92 14.79
CA THR A 77 -13.05 5.90 14.83
C THR A 77 -12.03 5.58 13.73
N LYS A 78 -11.23 6.56 13.29
CA LYS A 78 -10.22 6.37 12.23
C LYS A 78 -9.22 5.24 12.53
N SER A 79 -8.99 4.92 13.80
CA SER A 79 -8.18 3.78 14.25
C SER A 79 -8.88 2.43 14.12
N ASP A 80 -10.21 2.40 14.14
CA ASP A 80 -11.05 1.20 14.05
C ASP A 80 -11.47 0.89 12.61
N TRP A 81 -11.14 1.76 11.64
CA TRP A 81 -11.49 1.61 10.22
C TRP A 81 -11.04 0.27 9.61
N PHE A 82 -10.12 -0.46 10.27
CA PHE A 82 -9.66 -1.78 9.87
C PHE A 82 -10.48 -2.95 10.46
N GLY A 83 -11.48 -2.70 11.32
CA GLY A 83 -12.20 -3.70 12.11
C GLY A 83 -13.62 -4.04 11.65
N LYS A 84 -13.75 -5.04 10.76
CA LYS A 84 -14.88 -5.99 10.69
C LYS A 84 -16.31 -5.54 10.30
N LYS A 85 -16.66 -4.25 10.17
CA LYS A 85 -18.01 -3.83 9.69
C LYS A 85 -17.97 -2.90 8.47
N GLY A 86 -19.02 -2.93 7.64
CA GLY A 86 -19.17 -2.14 6.41
C GLY A 86 -18.84 -2.87 5.11
N TRP A 87 -19.07 -2.21 3.99
CA TRP A 87 -18.74 -2.73 2.64
C TRP A 87 -17.37 -2.23 2.21
N THR A 88 -16.58 -3.11 1.60
CA THR A 88 -15.38 -2.67 0.89
C THR A 88 -15.77 -2.16 -0.48
N LEU A 89 -15.11 -1.09 -0.92
CA LEU A 89 -15.19 -0.59 -2.27
C LEU A 89 -13.78 -0.63 -2.87
N HIS A 90 -13.68 -1.11 -4.10
CA HIS A 90 -12.44 -1.15 -4.85
C HIS A 90 -12.64 -0.49 -6.20
N SER A 91 -11.88 0.57 -6.44
CA SER A 91 -12.02 1.38 -7.65
C SER A 91 -10.89 1.05 -8.61
N VAL A 92 -11.26 0.81 -9.86
CA VAL A 92 -10.34 0.64 -10.98
C VAL A 92 -10.68 1.67 -12.03
N LEU A 93 -9.77 2.59 -12.32
CA LEU A 93 -9.89 3.53 -13.42
C LEU A 93 -9.21 2.96 -14.66
N VAL A 94 -9.93 2.87 -15.76
CA VAL A 94 -9.42 2.42 -17.05
C VAL A 94 -9.38 3.62 -18.00
N TYR A 95 -8.19 3.92 -18.49
CA TYR A 95 -7.93 4.92 -19.50
C TYR A 95 -7.74 4.23 -20.84
N THR A 96 -8.51 4.68 -21.84
CA THR A 96 -8.37 4.25 -23.24
C THR A 96 -8.32 5.47 -24.15
N LYS A 97 -7.79 5.26 -25.35
CA LYS A 97 -7.70 6.32 -26.37
C LYS A 97 -8.44 5.88 -27.62
N THR A 98 -9.39 6.69 -28.05
CA THR A 98 -10.03 6.50 -29.34
C THR A 98 -9.09 6.97 -30.46
N PRO A 99 -9.04 6.28 -31.61
CA PRO A 99 -8.25 6.73 -32.75
C PRO A 99 -8.51 8.19 -33.10
N ASN A 100 -7.44 8.97 -33.33
CA ASN A 100 -7.48 10.40 -33.67
C ASN A 100 -8.08 11.34 -32.61
N SER A 101 -8.34 10.88 -31.39
CA SER A 101 -8.80 11.72 -30.29
C SER A 101 -7.65 12.46 -29.59
N THR A 102 -7.88 13.73 -29.26
CA THR A 102 -7.00 14.53 -28.38
C THR A 102 -7.32 14.37 -26.90
N LYS A 103 -8.33 13.56 -26.57
CA LYS A 103 -8.80 13.26 -25.23
C LYS A 103 -8.72 11.77 -24.95
N LEU A 104 -8.57 11.46 -23.67
CA LEU A 104 -8.62 10.11 -23.13
C LEU A 104 -10.03 9.83 -22.60
N GLN A 105 -10.53 8.64 -22.88
CA GLN A 105 -11.75 8.11 -22.26
C GLN A 105 -11.36 7.46 -20.94
N VAL A 106 -12.14 7.74 -19.89
CA VAL A 106 -11.96 7.19 -18.55
C VAL A 106 -13.23 6.44 -18.16
N GLN A 107 -13.05 5.21 -17.71
CA GLN A 107 -14.12 4.40 -17.12
C GLN A 107 -13.71 4.01 -15.70
N ALA A 108 -14.57 4.31 -14.74
CA ALA A 108 -14.40 3.87 -13.37
C ALA A 108 -15.23 2.60 -13.14
N PHE A 109 -14.57 1.55 -12.66
CA PHE A 109 -15.20 0.31 -12.23
C PHE A 109 -15.09 0.22 -10.71
N ASP A 110 -16.22 0.43 -10.03
CA ASP A 110 -16.34 0.43 -8.59
C ASP A 110 -16.98 -0.88 -8.12
N HIS A 111 -16.14 -1.77 -7.59
CA HIS A 111 -16.58 -3.06 -7.09
C HIS A 111 -16.84 -2.99 -5.58
N TRP A 112 -18.09 -3.15 -5.17
CA TRP A 112 -18.43 -3.27 -3.75
C TRP A 112 -18.47 -4.74 -3.32
N SER A 113 -18.08 -5.03 -2.08
CA SER A 113 -18.14 -6.38 -1.53
C SER A 113 -18.48 -6.36 -0.04
N PRO A 114 -19.32 -7.31 0.45
CA PRO A 114 -19.46 -7.54 1.89
C PRO A 114 -18.20 -8.21 2.47
N ASP A 115 -17.34 -8.77 1.62
CA ASP A 115 -16.05 -9.30 2.03
C ASP A 115 -15.10 -8.15 2.40
N THR A 116 -14.68 -8.15 3.66
CA THR A 116 -13.74 -7.13 4.18
C THR A 116 -12.28 -7.51 4.00
N ARG A 117 -11.98 -8.70 3.48
CA ARG A 117 -10.63 -9.22 3.31
C ARG A 117 -9.96 -8.61 2.06
N GLN A 118 -8.99 -7.75 2.33
CA GLN A 118 -8.18 -7.06 1.33
C GLN A 118 -6.91 -7.88 1.08
N ASP A 119 -6.89 -8.70 0.05
CA ASP A 119 -5.69 -9.46 -0.32
C ASP A 119 -5.48 -9.49 -1.84
N SER A 120 -4.34 -10.07 -2.25
CA SER A 120 -3.97 -10.17 -3.65
C SER A 120 -5.01 -10.90 -4.50
N TRP A 121 -5.78 -11.80 -3.89
CA TRP A 121 -6.85 -12.52 -4.58
C TRP A 121 -8.01 -11.60 -4.93
N PHE A 122 -8.45 -10.76 -3.98
CA PHE A 122 -9.47 -9.76 -4.24
C PHE A 122 -9.07 -8.82 -5.39
N THR A 123 -7.83 -8.31 -5.37
CA THR A 123 -7.31 -7.44 -6.45
C THR A 123 -7.30 -8.15 -7.80
N ALA A 124 -6.85 -9.41 -7.84
CA ALA A 124 -6.87 -10.22 -9.06
C ALA A 124 -8.29 -10.46 -9.57
N SER A 125 -9.25 -10.77 -8.69
CA SER A 125 -10.66 -10.90 -9.02
C SER A 125 -11.24 -9.62 -9.59
N SER A 126 -10.95 -8.46 -8.99
CA SER A 126 -11.40 -7.17 -9.49
C SER A 126 -10.82 -6.85 -10.86
N LEU A 127 -9.52 -7.07 -11.06
CA LEU A 127 -8.89 -6.85 -12.37
C LEU A 127 -9.49 -7.75 -13.45
N ASN A 128 -9.72 -9.03 -13.12
CA ASN A 128 -10.37 -9.96 -14.03
C ASN A 128 -11.79 -9.48 -14.39
N ALA A 129 -12.57 -9.08 -13.39
CA ALA A 129 -13.90 -8.53 -13.60
C ALA A 129 -13.87 -7.34 -14.57
N VAL A 130 -12.98 -6.36 -14.35
CA VAL A 130 -12.83 -5.22 -15.26
C VAL A 130 -12.54 -5.69 -16.69
N LEU A 131 -11.55 -6.56 -16.88
CA LEU A 131 -11.13 -7.01 -18.20
C LEU A 131 -12.23 -7.77 -18.95
N GLU A 132 -13.09 -8.52 -18.26
CA GLU A 132 -14.22 -9.23 -18.86
C GLU A 132 -15.42 -8.29 -19.14
N THR A 133 -15.48 -7.12 -18.48
CA THR A 133 -16.54 -6.11 -18.69
C THR A 133 -16.23 -5.03 -19.72
N LEU A 134 -14.98 -4.93 -20.20
CA LEU A 134 -14.61 -3.95 -21.22
C LEU A 134 -15.25 -4.32 -22.57
N ASP A 135 -15.94 -3.36 -23.20
CA ASP A 135 -16.62 -3.56 -24.50
C ASP A 135 -15.65 -4.05 -25.60
N SER A 136 -14.44 -3.51 -25.61
CA SER A 136 -13.34 -3.93 -26.47
C SER A 136 -12.15 -4.34 -25.63
N ARG A 137 -11.73 -5.61 -25.75
CA ARG A 137 -10.58 -6.12 -25.03
C ARG A 137 -9.29 -5.53 -25.60
N PRO A 138 -8.47 -4.85 -24.78
CA PRO A 138 -7.21 -4.29 -25.26
C PRO A 138 -6.21 -5.40 -25.60
N GLU A 139 -5.33 -5.15 -26.58
CA GLU A 139 -4.24 -6.05 -26.95
C GLU A 139 -3.14 -6.06 -25.87
N SER A 140 -2.96 -4.93 -25.16
CA SER A 140 -2.01 -4.82 -24.06
C SER A 140 -2.54 -3.94 -22.92
N VAL A 141 -2.03 -4.15 -21.70
CA VAL A 141 -2.45 -3.37 -20.52
C VAL A 141 -1.26 -2.87 -19.72
N ILE A 142 -1.35 -1.63 -19.26
CA ILE A 142 -0.41 -1.03 -18.30
C ILE A 142 -1.14 -0.91 -16.98
N ILE A 143 -0.73 -1.67 -15.96
CA ILE A 143 -1.35 -1.62 -14.63
C ILE A 143 -0.49 -0.77 -13.71
N MET A 144 -1.09 0.25 -13.10
CA MET A 144 -0.47 1.12 -12.11
C MET A 144 -1.28 1.06 -10.81
N SER A 145 -0.58 1.08 -9.68
CA SER A 145 -1.20 1.11 -8.34
C SER A 145 -0.87 2.44 -7.67
N ASP A 146 -1.77 2.96 -6.84
CA ASP A 146 -1.56 4.20 -6.06
C ASP A 146 -0.32 4.09 -5.15
N ASN A 147 0.80 4.55 -5.68
CA ASN A 147 2.00 4.91 -4.91
C ASN A 147 2.64 6.21 -5.45
N ALA A 148 1.90 6.98 -6.28
CA ALA A 148 2.44 8.09 -7.07
C ALA A 148 1.43 9.25 -7.20
N GLY A 149 1.86 10.45 -6.80
CA GLY A 149 1.10 11.71 -6.77
C GLY A 149 -0.05 11.96 -7.77
N GLU A 150 0.15 12.19 -9.07
CA GLU A 150 -0.97 12.63 -9.96
C GLU A 150 -1.97 11.51 -10.27
N ALA A 151 -1.48 10.27 -10.43
CA ALA A 151 -2.34 9.09 -10.47
C ALA A 151 -3.18 8.99 -9.19
N LYS A 152 -2.55 9.20 -8.04
CA LYS A 152 -3.22 9.34 -6.75
C LYS A 152 -4.26 10.45 -6.77
N THR A 153 -3.97 11.61 -7.35
CA THR A 153 -4.94 12.73 -7.45
C THR A 153 -6.18 12.35 -8.26
N ALA A 154 -6.04 11.62 -9.37
CA ALA A 154 -7.18 11.23 -10.20
C ALA A 154 -8.12 10.26 -9.48
N ILE A 155 -7.57 9.19 -8.90
CA ILE A 155 -8.37 8.20 -8.16
C ILE A 155 -8.86 8.74 -6.81
N ASP A 156 -8.07 9.55 -6.09
CA ASP A 156 -8.51 10.25 -4.88
C ASP A 156 -9.63 11.25 -5.17
N SER A 157 -9.59 11.93 -6.33
CA SER A 157 -10.67 12.81 -6.77
C SER A 157 -11.96 12.03 -7.04
N HIS A 158 -11.85 10.86 -7.68
CA HIS A 158 -12.98 9.95 -7.86
C HIS A 158 -13.56 9.50 -6.51
N HIS A 159 -12.70 9.06 -5.57
CA HIS A 159 -13.12 8.70 -4.21
C HIS A 159 -13.76 9.85 -3.45
N ALA A 160 -13.28 11.09 -3.65
CA ALA A 160 -13.89 12.27 -3.07
C ALA A 160 -15.31 12.49 -3.62
N GLN A 161 -15.53 12.27 -4.92
CA GLN A 161 -16.85 12.32 -5.55
C GLN A 161 -17.79 11.25 -5.00
N ILE A 162 -17.31 10.00 -4.88
CA ILE A 162 -18.04 8.88 -4.25
C ILE A 162 -18.43 9.25 -2.82
N THR A 163 -17.46 9.72 -2.02
CA THR A 163 -17.69 10.13 -0.63
C THR A 163 -18.74 11.24 -0.54
N HIS A 164 -18.65 12.24 -1.41
CA HIS A 164 -19.62 13.32 -1.47
C HIS A 164 -21.02 12.81 -1.85
N ALA A 165 -21.12 11.94 -2.85
CA ALA A 165 -22.38 11.37 -3.32
C ALA A 165 -23.07 10.52 -2.25
N ILE A 166 -22.32 9.65 -1.55
CA ILE A 166 -22.84 8.85 -0.42
C ILE A 166 -23.30 9.76 0.72
N ASN A 167 -22.50 10.76 1.11
CA ASN A 167 -22.88 11.70 2.16
C ASN A 167 -24.14 12.50 1.79
N HIS A 168 -24.26 12.92 0.53
CA HIS A 168 -25.45 13.60 0.03
C HIS A 168 -26.68 12.68 0.07
N TYR A 169 -26.54 11.43 -0.37
CA TYR A 169 -27.60 10.41 -0.29
C TYR A 169 -28.12 10.24 1.14
N VAL A 170 -27.21 10.13 2.12
CA VAL A 170 -27.56 10.04 3.54
C VAL A 170 -28.22 11.32 4.08
N ARG A 171 -27.76 12.50 3.64
CA ARG A 171 -28.34 13.81 4.03
C ARG A 171 -29.77 14.00 3.51
N LEU A 172 -30.11 13.40 2.37
CA LEU A 172 -31.47 13.38 1.83
C LEU A 172 -32.42 12.44 2.61
N GLY A 173 -31.92 11.77 3.65
CA GLY A 173 -32.73 10.91 4.53
C GLY A 173 -32.66 9.43 4.18
N PHE A 174 -31.98 9.03 3.11
CA PHE A 174 -31.74 7.64 2.77
C PHE A 174 -30.70 6.99 3.71
N ASP A 175 -30.69 5.67 3.76
CA ASP A 175 -29.73 4.87 4.53
C ASP A 175 -28.99 3.91 3.60
N ILE A 176 -27.77 3.50 3.98
CA ILE A 176 -26.99 2.49 3.25
C ILE A 176 -27.12 1.18 4.02
N GLN A 177 -28.09 0.34 3.63
CA GLN A 177 -28.39 -0.92 4.29
C GLN A 177 -27.99 -2.13 3.44
N THR A 178 -27.95 -1.95 2.13
CA THR A 178 -27.64 -2.96 1.13
C THR A 178 -26.65 -2.39 0.12
N GLY A 179 -25.98 -3.27 -0.64
CA GLY A 179 -25.12 -2.81 -1.73
C GLY A 179 -25.89 -2.10 -2.86
N LYS A 180 -27.20 -2.35 -3.00
CA LYS A 180 -28.05 -1.60 -3.94
C LYS A 180 -28.15 -0.12 -3.57
N ASP A 181 -28.07 0.21 -2.28
CA ASP A 181 -28.06 1.60 -1.82
C ASP A 181 -26.74 2.30 -2.19
N ILE A 182 -25.63 1.56 -2.22
CA ILE A 182 -24.33 2.06 -2.71
C ILE A 182 -24.44 2.38 -4.20
N GLU A 183 -24.94 1.44 -5.00
CA GLU A 183 -25.17 1.64 -6.44
C GLU A 183 -26.06 2.86 -6.69
N ASN A 184 -27.17 2.98 -5.97
CA ASN A 184 -28.07 4.12 -6.09
C ASN A 184 -27.44 5.46 -5.69
N ALA A 185 -26.58 5.46 -4.67
CA ALA A 185 -25.92 6.66 -4.19
C ALA A 185 -24.92 7.22 -5.20
N ILE A 186 -24.23 6.35 -5.96
CA ILE A 186 -23.12 6.76 -6.83
C ILE A 186 -23.37 6.60 -8.34
N LYS A 187 -24.53 6.08 -8.76
CA LYS A 187 -24.88 5.86 -10.18
C LYS A 187 -24.71 7.07 -11.10
N ASN A 188 -24.81 8.28 -10.56
CA ASN A 188 -24.75 9.53 -11.33
C ASN A 188 -23.34 10.09 -11.48
N ILE A 189 -22.31 9.43 -10.94
CA ILE A 189 -20.92 9.81 -11.16
C ILE A 189 -20.53 9.47 -12.60
N ARG A 190 -19.86 10.40 -13.28
CA ARG A 190 -19.53 10.27 -14.71
C ARG A 190 -18.59 9.09 -14.94
N GLY A 191 -18.79 8.38 -16.05
CA GLY A 191 -17.96 7.24 -16.44
C GLY A 191 -17.96 6.08 -15.46
N THR A 192 -18.91 6.02 -14.51
CA THR A 192 -18.87 5.07 -13.39
C THR A 192 -19.77 3.86 -13.64
N SER A 193 -19.19 2.68 -13.45
CA SER A 193 -19.84 1.38 -13.45
C SER A 193 -19.66 0.75 -12.07
N VAL A 194 -20.77 0.33 -11.47
CA VAL A 194 -20.79 -0.21 -10.10
C VAL A 194 -21.31 -1.63 -10.16
N ALA A 195 -20.63 -2.55 -9.48
CA ALA A 195 -21.06 -3.94 -9.38
C ALA A 195 -20.69 -4.56 -8.04
N GLN A 196 -21.46 -5.55 -7.61
CA GLN A 196 -21.06 -6.44 -6.55
C GLN A 196 -19.97 -7.38 -7.06
N LEU A 197 -18.89 -7.51 -6.30
CA LEU A 197 -17.84 -8.49 -6.54
C LEU A 197 -17.75 -9.47 -5.36
N VAL A 198 -17.89 -10.76 -5.65
CA VAL A 198 -17.68 -11.85 -4.69
C VAL A 198 -16.52 -12.71 -5.17
N PRO A 199 -15.32 -12.56 -4.57
CA PRO A 199 -14.16 -13.37 -4.93
C PRO A 199 -14.37 -14.84 -4.58
N ASN A 200 -14.08 -15.74 -5.51
CA ASN A 200 -14.08 -17.19 -5.26
C ASN A 200 -12.82 -17.61 -4.48
N ARG A 201 -12.92 -17.76 -3.17
CA ARG A 201 -11.76 -18.03 -2.28
C ARG A 201 -11.58 -19.52 -1.97
N ASP A 202 -11.70 -20.39 -2.96
CA ASP A 202 -11.56 -21.85 -2.80
C ASP A 202 -10.10 -22.28 -2.64
N ARG A 203 -9.44 -21.71 -1.64
CA ARG A 203 -8.00 -21.62 -1.62
C ARG A 203 -7.46 -21.88 -0.21
N GLY A 204 -6.84 -23.06 -0.03
CA GLY A 204 -6.05 -23.45 1.15
C GLY A 204 -4.94 -22.47 1.56
N SER A 205 -4.29 -22.70 2.70
CA SER A 205 -3.34 -21.76 3.32
C SER A 205 -2.01 -21.61 2.55
N GLY A 206 -1.54 -20.36 2.37
CA GLY A 206 -0.19 -20.05 1.83
C GLY A 206 -0.18 -18.99 0.71
N SER A 207 0.97 -18.31 0.54
CA SER A 207 1.21 -17.30 -0.51
C SER A 207 2.46 -17.61 -1.33
N ASN A 208 2.36 -17.51 -2.66
CA ASN A 208 3.53 -17.45 -3.54
C ASN A 208 4.20 -16.09 -3.35
N THR A 209 5.51 -16.05 -3.14
CA THR A 209 6.23 -14.80 -2.84
C THR A 209 7.53 -14.78 -3.62
N LEU A 210 7.73 -13.73 -4.41
CA LEU A 210 8.99 -13.48 -5.09
C LEU A 210 9.95 -12.78 -4.12
N PRO A 211 11.15 -13.35 -3.85
CA PRO A 211 12.14 -12.71 -3.00
C PRO A 211 12.51 -11.32 -3.50
N GLY A 212 12.56 -10.34 -2.58
CA GLY A 212 12.90 -8.97 -2.92
C GLY A 212 11.84 -8.23 -3.73
N ASN A 213 10.59 -8.73 -3.85
CA ASN A 213 9.51 -8.05 -4.58
C ASN A 213 9.32 -6.58 -4.17
N SER A 214 9.60 -6.25 -2.91
CA SER A 214 9.51 -4.90 -2.37
C SER A 214 10.50 -3.92 -3.00
N ASN A 215 11.54 -4.40 -3.69
CA ASN A 215 12.57 -3.56 -4.31
C ASN A 215 12.22 -3.15 -5.75
N TRP A 216 11.23 -3.81 -6.36
CA TRP A 216 10.86 -3.59 -7.75
C TRP A 216 9.60 -2.72 -7.85
N PHE A 217 9.58 -1.85 -8.86
CA PHE A 217 8.52 -0.87 -9.08
C PHE A 217 7.96 -0.90 -10.50
N GLU A 218 8.70 -1.45 -11.46
CA GLU A 218 8.17 -1.77 -12.78
C GLU A 218 8.35 -3.24 -13.07
N TRP A 219 7.34 -3.79 -13.73
CA TRP A 219 7.26 -5.18 -14.10
C TRP A 219 6.79 -5.31 -15.54
N GLN A 220 7.31 -6.30 -16.25
CA GLN A 220 6.84 -6.68 -17.58
C GLN A 220 6.68 -8.20 -17.65
N TRP A 221 5.64 -8.63 -18.36
CA TRP A 221 5.34 -10.03 -18.65
C TRP A 221 5.22 -10.22 -20.16
N PRO A 222 6.34 -10.35 -20.88
CA PRO A 222 6.32 -10.57 -22.32
C PRO A 222 5.62 -11.90 -22.66
N THR A 223 4.69 -11.86 -23.60
CA THR A 223 3.99 -13.04 -24.11
C THR A 223 4.61 -13.57 -25.41
N SER A 224 5.55 -12.85 -26.00
CA SER A 224 6.25 -13.18 -27.24
C SER A 224 7.73 -12.75 -27.19
N GLY A 225 8.52 -13.25 -28.14
CA GLY A 225 9.96 -12.97 -28.24
C GLY A 225 10.83 -13.76 -27.25
N ASP A 226 12.11 -13.37 -27.14
CA ASP A 226 13.13 -14.11 -26.38
C ASP A 226 12.86 -14.18 -24.86
N TYR A 227 12.04 -13.26 -24.35
CA TYR A 227 11.63 -13.20 -22.94
C TYR A 227 10.21 -13.75 -22.70
N ALA A 228 9.61 -14.41 -23.69
CA ALA A 228 8.29 -15.01 -23.54
C ALA A 228 8.23 -15.94 -22.32
N GLY A 229 7.24 -15.72 -21.45
CA GLY A 229 7.06 -16.50 -20.22
C GLY A 229 7.98 -16.11 -19.06
N CYS A 230 8.90 -15.17 -19.24
CA CYS A 230 9.66 -14.58 -18.13
C CYS A 230 8.87 -13.47 -17.43
N ILE A 231 9.24 -13.17 -16.18
CA ILE A 231 8.87 -11.93 -15.50
C ILE A 231 10.09 -11.03 -15.48
N LEU A 232 9.98 -9.82 -16.02
CA LEU A 232 11.02 -8.81 -15.92
C LEU A 232 10.65 -7.82 -14.83
N ALA A 233 11.61 -7.45 -13.98
CA ALA A 233 11.39 -6.44 -12.95
C ALA A 233 12.55 -5.45 -12.89
N ARG A 234 12.25 -4.18 -12.61
CA ARG A 234 13.27 -3.16 -12.34
C ARG A 234 12.85 -2.23 -11.20
N SER A 235 13.86 -1.63 -10.56
CA SER A 235 13.71 -0.90 -9.31
C SER A 235 13.11 0.49 -9.48
N ILE A 236 13.28 1.12 -10.64
CA ILE A 236 12.62 2.36 -11.03
C ILE A 236 12.28 2.25 -12.53
N PRO A 237 11.13 2.77 -12.97
CA PRO A 237 10.83 2.78 -14.38
C PRO A 237 11.91 3.47 -15.21
N ASN A 238 12.17 3.00 -16.42
CA ASN A 238 13.19 3.50 -17.35
C ASN A 238 14.59 3.72 -16.77
N PHE A 239 14.92 3.09 -15.63
CA PHE A 239 16.18 3.28 -14.93
C PHE A 239 16.73 1.98 -14.35
N GLY A 240 18.00 1.70 -14.62
CA GLY A 240 18.68 0.48 -14.18
C GLY A 240 18.41 -0.74 -15.07
N PRO A 241 19.16 -1.84 -14.86
CA PRO A 241 18.98 -3.07 -15.62
C PRO A 241 17.69 -3.79 -15.25
N TRP A 242 17.15 -4.56 -16.20
CA TRP A 242 16.10 -5.52 -15.92
C TRP A 242 16.66 -6.71 -15.15
N THR A 243 15.93 -7.13 -14.12
CA THR A 243 16.10 -8.44 -13.48
C THR A 243 15.11 -9.40 -14.11
N THR A 244 15.61 -10.51 -14.66
CA THR A 244 14.81 -11.52 -15.34
C THR A 244 14.56 -12.71 -14.41
N PHE A 245 13.29 -13.03 -14.20
CA PHE A 245 12.85 -14.25 -13.53
C PHE A 245 12.38 -15.25 -14.59
N THR A 246 13.13 -16.33 -14.76
CA THR A 246 12.84 -17.37 -15.76
C THR A 246 11.73 -18.31 -15.29
N PRO A 247 11.03 -19.01 -16.19
CA PRO A 247 9.99 -20.00 -15.83
C PRO A 247 10.47 -21.00 -14.77
N THR A 248 11.69 -21.54 -14.93
CA THR A 248 12.29 -22.49 -13.97
C THR A 248 12.53 -21.88 -12.58
N GLN A 249 12.81 -20.58 -12.48
CA GLN A 249 12.91 -19.90 -11.17
C GLN A 249 11.53 -19.69 -10.55
N LEU A 250 10.52 -19.39 -11.36
CA LEU A 250 9.15 -19.14 -10.90
C LEU A 250 8.48 -20.43 -10.40
N GLU A 251 8.70 -21.55 -11.09
CA GLU A 251 8.23 -22.87 -10.66
C GLU A 251 8.74 -23.23 -9.26
N LYS A 252 10.01 -22.94 -8.95
CA LYS A 252 10.59 -23.18 -7.62
C LYS A 252 9.96 -22.33 -6.51
N LEU A 253 9.35 -21.19 -6.86
CA LEU A 253 8.70 -20.29 -5.93
C LEU A 253 7.21 -20.60 -5.74
N GLN A 254 6.67 -21.49 -6.57
CA GLN A 254 5.28 -21.89 -6.55
C GLN A 254 5.03 -22.86 -5.39
N LYS A 255 4.66 -22.32 -4.25
CA LYS A 255 4.18 -23.09 -3.08
C LYS A 255 2.74 -23.58 -3.26
N ARG A 256 2.03 -22.96 -4.21
CA ARG A 256 0.59 -23.12 -4.44
C ARG A 256 0.28 -22.94 -5.91
N GLU A 257 -0.68 -23.72 -6.42
CA GLU A 257 -1.24 -23.56 -7.76
C GLU A 257 -1.71 -22.11 -8.04
N ILE A 258 -1.30 -21.58 -9.19
CA ILE A 258 -1.72 -20.28 -9.71
C ILE A 258 -2.85 -20.54 -10.70
N ALA A 259 -4.10 -20.41 -10.26
CA ALA A 259 -5.25 -20.44 -11.17
C ALA A 259 -5.82 -19.03 -11.43
N LYS A 260 -6.45 -18.85 -12.59
CA LYS A 260 -7.21 -17.65 -12.96
C LYS A 260 -8.36 -17.45 -11.95
N PRO A 261 -8.60 -16.23 -11.44
CA PRO A 261 -9.78 -15.97 -10.61
C PRO A 261 -11.07 -16.12 -11.43
N ASN A 262 -12.14 -16.59 -10.79
CA ASN A 262 -13.47 -16.71 -11.37
C ASN A 262 -14.49 -16.16 -10.36
N PRO A 263 -14.48 -14.84 -10.12
CA PRO A 263 -15.37 -14.24 -9.14
C PRO A 263 -16.79 -14.17 -9.66
N ASP A 264 -17.77 -14.22 -8.75
CA ASP A 264 -19.14 -13.87 -9.09
C ASP A 264 -19.26 -12.34 -9.13
N ILE A 265 -19.76 -11.82 -10.25
CA ILE A 265 -19.99 -10.40 -10.46
C ILE A 265 -21.46 -10.17 -10.82
N SER A 266 -22.10 -9.21 -10.15
CA SER A 266 -23.44 -8.78 -10.56
C SER A 266 -23.38 -8.02 -11.87
N THR A 267 -24.49 -7.91 -12.60
CA THR A 267 -24.57 -7.03 -13.77
C THR A 267 -24.14 -5.61 -13.40
N PRO A 268 -23.08 -5.06 -14.03
CA PRO A 268 -22.62 -3.72 -13.69
C PRO A 268 -23.62 -2.65 -14.11
N THR A 269 -23.69 -1.55 -13.35
CA THR A 269 -24.52 -0.40 -13.72
C THR A 269 -23.98 0.27 -14.98
N ILE A 270 -24.86 0.68 -15.87
CA ILE A 270 -24.47 1.43 -17.07
C ILE A 270 -24.20 2.88 -16.66
N SER A 271 -23.02 3.40 -17.04
CA SER A 271 -22.70 4.80 -16.82
C SER A 271 -23.68 5.71 -17.57
N HIS A 272 -24.20 6.74 -16.88
CA HIS A 272 -25.11 7.72 -17.48
C HIS A 272 -24.40 8.76 -18.37
N SER A 273 -23.07 8.84 -18.34
CA SER A 273 -22.31 9.79 -19.15
C SER A 273 -20.86 9.36 -19.35
N ASN A 274 -20.26 9.80 -20.47
CA ASN A 274 -18.86 9.55 -20.76
C ASN A 274 -17.98 10.47 -19.89
N TRP A 275 -16.87 9.94 -19.40
CA TRP A 275 -15.84 10.72 -18.71
C TRP A 275 -14.63 10.86 -19.63
N GLU A 276 -14.43 12.07 -20.13
CA GLU A 276 -13.28 12.42 -20.95
C GLU A 276 -12.33 13.34 -20.19
N VAL A 277 -11.03 13.13 -20.35
CA VAL A 277 -9.99 14.02 -19.84
C VAL A 277 -9.04 14.45 -20.96
N PRO A 278 -8.52 15.69 -20.95
CA PRO A 278 -7.49 16.09 -21.90
C PRO A 278 -6.20 15.28 -21.66
N LEU A 279 -5.38 15.17 -22.70
CA LEU A 279 -4.01 14.66 -22.55
C LEU A 279 -3.23 15.55 -21.57
N PRO A 280 -2.34 14.96 -20.74
CA PRO A 280 -1.51 15.73 -19.83
C PRO A 280 -0.49 16.58 -20.61
N ASN A 281 0.04 17.63 -19.98
CA ASN A 281 1.09 18.44 -20.59
C ASN A 281 2.36 17.61 -20.84
N SER A 282 3.01 17.86 -21.97
CA SER A 282 4.22 17.14 -22.39
C SER A 282 5.51 17.60 -21.71
N GLU A 283 5.43 18.55 -20.78
CA GLU A 283 6.60 19.04 -20.04
C GLU A 283 7.22 17.90 -19.24
N ARG A 284 8.34 17.37 -19.77
CA ARG A 284 9.13 16.35 -19.09
C ARG A 284 9.86 17.03 -17.94
N ILE A 285 9.51 16.66 -16.72
CA ILE A 285 10.30 17.01 -15.54
C ILE A 285 11.62 16.25 -15.62
N ASP A 286 12.73 16.95 -15.88
CA ASP A 286 14.06 16.35 -15.73
C ASP A 286 14.37 16.20 -14.23
N ILE A 287 14.39 14.94 -13.77
CA ILE A 287 14.73 14.62 -12.37
C ILE A 287 16.11 15.17 -11.99
N LYS A 288 17.05 15.27 -12.94
CA LYS A 288 18.38 15.81 -12.67
C LYS A 288 18.34 17.30 -12.35
N GLU A 289 17.41 18.04 -12.94
CA GLU A 289 17.16 19.45 -12.60
C GLU A 289 16.47 19.60 -11.25
N VAL A 290 15.49 18.73 -10.95
CA VAL A 290 14.73 18.79 -9.68
C VAL A 290 15.56 18.30 -8.48
N TYR A 291 16.43 17.29 -8.70
CA TYR A 291 17.20 16.60 -7.66
C TYR A 291 18.64 16.33 -8.13
N PRO A 292 19.58 17.28 -7.91
CA PRO A 292 20.97 17.17 -8.36
C PRO A 292 21.78 16.21 -7.47
N LEU A 293 21.48 14.91 -7.54
CA LEU A 293 22.12 13.86 -6.75
C LEU A 293 22.60 12.71 -7.67
N LYS A 294 23.59 11.94 -7.21
CA LYS A 294 24.21 10.84 -7.99
C LYS A 294 23.18 9.83 -8.44
N SER A 295 23.18 9.49 -9.73
CA SER A 295 22.31 8.47 -10.34
C SER A 295 22.14 7.23 -9.45
N GLY A 296 20.90 6.84 -9.15
CA GLY A 296 20.60 5.66 -8.33
C GLY A 296 20.51 5.87 -6.81
N TRP A 297 20.80 7.07 -6.28
CA TRP A 297 20.72 7.35 -4.84
C TRP A 297 19.32 7.12 -4.24
N ALA A 298 18.27 7.39 -5.02
CA ALA A 298 16.88 7.27 -4.58
C ALA A 298 16.33 5.83 -4.71
N LEU A 299 17.13 4.88 -5.20
CA LEU A 299 16.73 3.48 -5.34
C LEU A 299 16.42 2.87 -3.97
N LYS A 300 15.36 2.07 -3.90
CA LYS A 300 14.90 1.48 -2.64
C LYS A 300 15.91 0.50 -2.03
N GLU A 301 16.66 -0.21 -2.87
CA GLU A 301 17.75 -1.10 -2.42
C GLU A 301 18.85 -0.35 -1.66
N ASN A 302 19.13 0.90 -2.07
CA ASN A 302 20.11 1.81 -1.48
C ASN A 302 19.59 2.53 -0.23
N GLN A 303 18.31 2.35 0.14
CA GLN A 303 17.75 2.97 1.34
C GLN A 303 18.21 2.26 2.62
N LYS A 304 18.68 3.04 3.59
CA LYS A 304 18.97 2.56 4.95
C LYS A 304 17.71 2.50 5.81
N PHE A 305 16.85 3.51 5.72
CA PHE A 305 15.59 3.62 6.46
C PHE A 305 14.38 3.06 5.69
N GLY A 306 13.30 2.74 6.41
CA GLY A 306 12.02 2.34 5.80
C GLY A 306 11.95 0.90 5.29
N LYS A 307 13.00 0.08 5.45
CA LYS A 307 12.96 -1.36 5.18
C LYS A 307 12.11 -2.08 6.23
N LYS A 308 10.80 -2.23 5.95
CA LYS A 308 9.88 -3.04 6.80
C LYS A 308 10.44 -4.46 6.94
N GLY A 309 10.66 -4.89 8.18
CA GLY A 309 11.16 -6.23 8.49
C GLY A 309 12.68 -6.41 8.45
N ALA A 310 13.45 -5.37 8.09
CA ALA A 310 14.92 -5.40 8.14
C ALA A 310 15.50 -4.86 9.46
N GLY A 311 14.67 -4.29 10.33
CA GLY A 311 15.08 -4.00 11.70
C GLY A 311 15.34 -5.32 12.44
N LYS A 312 16.41 -5.36 13.24
CA LYS A 312 16.71 -6.49 14.14
C LYS A 312 15.44 -6.80 14.94
N ARG A 313 14.84 -7.96 14.69
CA ARG A 313 13.64 -8.37 15.43
C ARG A 313 14.04 -8.61 16.87
N MET A 314 13.18 -8.19 17.78
CA MET A 314 13.31 -8.54 19.18
C MET A 314 13.41 -10.06 19.29
N THR A 315 14.44 -10.55 19.97
CA THR A 315 14.66 -11.99 20.14
C THR A 315 13.56 -12.57 21.02
N SER A 316 13.32 -13.88 20.91
CA SER A 316 12.35 -14.59 21.76
C SER A 316 12.68 -14.42 23.24
N GLN A 317 13.96 -14.40 23.60
CA GLN A 317 14.42 -14.22 24.98
C GLN A 317 14.12 -12.82 25.54
N VAL A 318 14.45 -11.76 24.80
CA VAL A 318 14.11 -10.37 25.20
C VAL A 318 12.60 -10.20 25.31
N ARG A 319 11.84 -10.81 24.39
CA ARG A 319 10.38 -10.79 24.44
C ARG A 319 9.82 -11.48 25.68
N ALA A 320 10.35 -12.65 26.04
CA ALA A 320 9.91 -13.38 27.24
C ALA A 320 10.18 -12.58 28.53
N LEU A 321 11.33 -11.90 28.63
CA LEU A 321 11.64 -11.02 29.76
C LEU A 321 10.64 -9.85 29.85
N LEU A 322 10.37 -9.17 28.74
CA LEU A 322 9.38 -8.10 28.69
C LEU A 322 7.97 -8.57 29.04
N GLU A 323 7.58 -9.76 28.59
CA GLU A 323 6.31 -10.40 28.97
C GLU A 323 6.28 -10.67 30.49
N GLY A 324 7.35 -11.18 31.08
CA GLY A 324 7.47 -11.36 32.53
C GLY A 324 7.26 -10.07 33.32
N TYR A 325 7.99 -8.99 32.96
CA TYR A 325 7.85 -7.68 33.62
C TYR A 325 6.44 -7.09 33.45
N PHE A 326 5.85 -7.25 32.27
CA PHE A 326 4.50 -6.78 31.99
C PHE A 326 3.44 -7.52 32.83
N MET A 327 3.56 -8.84 32.95
CA MET A 327 2.63 -9.66 33.73
C MET A 327 2.78 -9.41 35.23
N ALA A 328 4.01 -9.20 35.73
CA ALA A 328 4.25 -8.86 37.13
C ALA A 328 3.49 -7.59 37.54
N GLY A 329 3.52 -6.55 36.69
CA GLY A 329 2.78 -5.31 36.92
C GLY A 329 1.26 -5.41 36.77
N ASN A 330 0.76 -6.42 36.03
CA ASN A 330 -0.67 -6.70 35.95
C ASN A 330 -1.17 -7.52 37.15
N ALA A 331 -0.34 -8.42 37.68
CA ALA A 331 -0.64 -9.20 38.88
C ALA A 331 -0.60 -8.33 40.14
N ASP A 332 0.37 -7.41 40.22
CA ASP A 332 0.48 -6.45 41.31
C ASP A 332 0.83 -5.04 40.79
N LYS A 333 -0.03 -4.07 41.13
CA LYS A 333 0.15 -2.67 40.74
C LYS A 333 1.38 -2.02 41.36
N SER A 334 1.88 -2.50 42.52
CA SER A 334 3.16 -2.03 43.10
C SER A 334 4.35 -2.39 42.24
N ASN A 335 4.25 -3.47 41.46
CA ASN A 335 5.32 -4.00 40.62
C ASN A 335 5.20 -3.55 39.16
N ARG A 336 4.56 -2.41 38.92
CA ARG A 336 4.34 -1.91 37.56
C ARG A 336 5.60 -1.27 37.00
N TYR A 337 6.23 -1.96 36.06
CA TYR A 337 7.37 -1.45 35.32
C TYR A 337 6.97 -0.39 34.30
N THR A 338 7.66 0.74 34.30
CA THR A 338 7.67 1.67 33.17
C THR A 338 8.54 1.14 32.04
N ALA A 339 8.43 1.74 30.85
CA ALA A 339 9.31 1.39 29.73
C ALA A 339 10.80 1.62 30.06
N GLN A 340 11.10 2.60 30.93
CA GLN A 340 12.47 2.86 31.39
C GLN A 340 12.93 1.79 32.38
N ASP A 341 12.06 1.35 33.29
CA ASP A 341 12.41 0.29 34.24
C ASP A 341 12.70 -1.03 33.51
N MET A 342 11.85 -1.39 32.54
CA MET A 342 12.10 -2.56 31.67
C MET A 342 13.41 -2.43 30.89
N LYS A 343 13.77 -1.22 30.43
CA LYS A 343 15.06 -0.99 29.76
C LYS A 343 16.23 -1.22 30.72
N ASN A 344 16.15 -0.69 31.93
CA ASN A 344 17.19 -0.82 32.94
C ASN A 344 17.40 -2.29 33.34
N GLU A 345 16.33 -3.07 33.49
CA GLU A 345 16.44 -4.51 33.78
C GLU A 345 17.05 -5.29 32.60
N LEU A 346 16.66 -4.97 31.36
CA LEU A 346 17.30 -5.59 30.19
C LEU A 346 18.79 -5.20 30.08
N ASP A 347 19.17 -3.99 30.45
CA ASP A 347 20.58 -3.59 30.50
C ASP A 347 21.37 -4.38 31.55
N LYS A 348 20.77 -4.70 32.70
CA LYS A 348 21.39 -5.59 33.71
C LYS A 348 21.56 -7.01 33.17
N CYS A 349 20.50 -7.60 32.59
CA CYS A 349 20.60 -8.91 31.94
C CYS A 349 21.69 -8.94 30.85
N ALA A 350 21.91 -7.82 30.15
CA ALA A 350 22.98 -7.71 29.16
C ALA A 350 24.38 -7.62 29.79
N GLN A 351 24.51 -6.91 30.91
CA GLN A 351 25.76 -6.84 31.68
C GLN A 351 26.15 -8.20 32.28
N GLU A 352 25.15 -8.98 32.70
CA GLU A 352 25.30 -10.33 33.26
C GLU A 352 25.53 -11.40 32.17
N GLY A 353 25.45 -11.02 30.90
CA GLY A 353 25.66 -11.91 29.75
C GLY A 353 24.49 -12.84 29.44
N GLU A 354 23.34 -12.66 30.10
CA GLU A 354 22.12 -13.42 29.82
C GLU A 354 21.57 -13.09 28.44
N ILE A 355 21.68 -11.83 28.02
CA ILE A 355 21.31 -11.38 26.68
C ILE A 355 22.47 -10.61 26.04
N ASP A 356 22.60 -10.72 24.73
CA ASP A 356 23.54 -9.90 23.96
C ASP A 356 23.14 -8.41 24.07
N LYS A 357 24.12 -7.55 24.36
CA LYS A 357 23.96 -6.09 24.47
C LYS A 357 23.34 -5.49 23.20
N ASP A 358 23.66 -6.03 22.03
CA ASP A 358 23.11 -5.58 20.76
C ASP A 358 21.64 -6.00 20.55
N ASN A 359 21.08 -6.83 21.44
CA ASN A 359 19.67 -7.23 21.42
C ASN A 359 18.80 -6.36 22.32
N VAL A 360 19.38 -5.47 23.14
CA VAL A 360 18.60 -4.62 24.05
C VAL A 360 17.85 -3.53 23.24
N PRO A 361 16.50 -3.51 23.27
CA PRO A 361 15.70 -2.58 22.49
C PRO A 361 15.74 -1.15 23.07
N LYS A 362 15.50 -0.15 22.23
CA LYS A 362 15.33 1.25 22.68
C LYS A 362 14.07 1.39 23.55
N VAL A 363 14.06 2.36 24.47
CA VAL A 363 12.90 2.65 25.33
C VAL A 363 11.62 2.90 24.53
N THR A 364 11.70 3.60 23.40
CA THR A 364 10.57 3.84 22.49
C THR A 364 10.01 2.54 21.90
N THR A 365 10.88 1.56 21.61
CA THR A 365 10.47 0.23 21.16
C THR A 365 9.71 -0.52 22.25
N ILE A 366 10.19 -0.46 23.49
CA ILE A 366 9.51 -1.06 24.65
C ILE A 366 8.16 -0.40 24.89
N GLN A 367 8.08 0.93 24.84
CA GLN A 367 6.83 1.69 25.02
C GLN A 367 5.78 1.33 23.96
N ASN A 368 6.19 1.22 22.70
CA ASN A 368 5.33 0.78 21.60
C ASN A 368 4.86 -0.67 21.80
N TRP A 369 5.76 -1.54 22.28
CA TRP A 369 5.44 -2.93 22.61
C TRP A 369 4.41 -3.02 23.75
N ILE A 370 4.60 -2.31 24.87
CA ILE A 370 3.66 -2.25 26.01
C ILE A 370 2.27 -1.80 25.53
N SER A 371 2.21 -0.76 24.70
CA SER A 371 0.95 -0.21 24.18
C SER A 371 0.19 -1.25 23.34
N LYS A 372 0.91 -1.98 22.49
CA LYS A 372 0.35 -3.06 21.68
C LYS A 372 -0.14 -4.23 22.53
N THR A 373 0.70 -4.75 23.43
CA THR A 373 0.37 -5.88 24.31
C THR A 373 -0.82 -5.57 25.21
N THR A 374 -0.90 -4.35 25.75
CA THR A 374 -2.06 -3.90 26.56
C THR A 374 -3.36 -3.96 25.77
N ARG A 375 -3.34 -3.55 24.49
CA ARG A 375 -4.52 -3.60 23.62
C ARG A 375 -4.93 -5.05 23.35
N GLU A 376 -3.99 -5.92 23.02
CA GLU A 376 -4.24 -7.35 22.76
C GLU A 376 -4.88 -8.02 23.99
N HIS A 377 -4.36 -7.77 25.19
CA HIS A 377 -4.95 -8.27 26.43
C HIS A 377 -6.37 -7.74 26.70
N ARG A 378 -6.64 -6.46 26.40
CA ARG A 378 -7.99 -5.88 26.53
C ARG A 378 -8.97 -6.52 25.56
N GLU A 379 -8.56 -6.74 24.31
CA GLU A 379 -9.36 -7.42 23.29
C GLU A 379 -9.65 -8.88 23.70
N GLU A 380 -8.64 -9.62 24.19
CA GLU A 380 -8.84 -10.97 24.71
C GLU A 380 -9.79 -11.02 25.89
N ALA A 381 -9.65 -10.13 26.86
CA ALA A 381 -10.55 -10.04 28.00
C ALA A 381 -11.99 -9.73 27.58
N ALA A 382 -12.18 -8.78 26.65
CA ALA A 382 -13.49 -8.46 26.10
C ALA A 382 -14.13 -9.65 25.35
N ASN A 383 -13.34 -10.37 24.53
CA ASN A 383 -13.81 -11.56 23.82
C ASN A 383 -14.18 -12.70 24.78
N ARG A 384 -13.43 -12.91 25.86
CA ARG A 384 -13.77 -13.90 26.89
C ARG A 384 -15.11 -13.58 27.57
N VAL A 385 -15.37 -12.31 27.88
CA VAL A 385 -16.65 -11.88 28.47
C VAL A 385 -17.81 -12.07 27.48
N LEU A 386 -17.61 -11.76 26.21
CA LEU A 386 -18.63 -11.97 25.17
C LEU A 386 -18.96 -13.45 24.94
N ASN A 387 -17.95 -14.33 24.95
CA ASN A 387 -18.12 -15.77 24.75
C ASN A 387 -18.70 -16.48 25.97
N ASN A 388 -18.49 -15.96 27.18
CA ASN A 388 -19.08 -16.51 28.41
C ASN A 388 -20.53 -16.05 28.65
N ASN A 389 -21.03 -15.10 27.85
CA ASN A 389 -22.40 -14.58 27.91
C ASN A 389 -23.28 -15.09 26.75
N GLN A 390 -22.81 -16.11 26.02
CA GLN A 390 -23.59 -16.96 25.11
C GLN A 390 -23.78 -18.33 25.75
#